data_AF-A0A942QH52-F1
#
_entry.id   AF-A0A942QH52-F1
#
_cell.length_a   1.000
_cell.length_b   1.000
_cell.length_c   1.000
_cell.angle_alpha   90.00
_cell.angle_beta   90.00
_cell.angle_gamma   90.00
#
_symmetry.space_group_name_H-M   'P 1'
#
loop_
_entity.id
_entity.type
_entity.pdbx_description
1 polymer ?
#
loop_
_entity_poly.entity_id
_entity_poly.type
_entity_poly.pdbx_seq_one_letter_code
_entity_poly.pdbx_strand_id
1 'polypeptide(L)'
;MPEQIALSLLAGVTLAFHFNPVTATVTALLAAGLSGGKRPAAVARMLFVAAVIVTGWLIGDGVAVLTSAYDAYTSDAARIVPALPDWAEYLALAIWGLGGMAIGYLLPTWAGVFVGRRVTHGTGWASAAWVAASSALVLSMFAGSV
;
A
#
# COMPACT_ATOMS: atom_id res chain seq x y z
N MET A 1 -11.20 13.25 24.49
CA MET A 1 -10.60 13.72 23.22
C MET A 1 -9.29 13.00 22.90
N PRO A 2 -8.22 13.02 23.72
CA PRO A 2 -6.95 12.36 23.36
C PRO A 2 -7.08 10.84 23.23
N GLU A 3 -7.87 10.20 24.10
CA GLU A 3 -8.19 8.77 24.04
C GLU A 3 -8.87 8.37 22.73
N GLN A 4 -9.79 9.21 22.23
CA GLN A 4 -10.51 8.95 20.98
C GLN A 4 -9.58 8.99 19.77
N ILE A 5 -8.66 9.96 19.75
CA ILE A 5 -7.62 10.05 18.71
C ILE A 5 -6.72 8.81 18.75
N ALA A 6 -6.29 8.40 19.95
CA ALA A 6 -5.42 7.24 20.10
C ALA A 6 -6.08 5.94 19.60
N LEU A 7 -7.36 5.73 19.91
CA LEU A 7 -8.12 4.58 19.44
C LEU A 7 -8.28 4.56 17.91
N SER A 8 -8.62 5.69 17.30
CA SER A 8 -8.72 5.80 15.83
C SER A 8 -7.38 5.61 15.13
N LEU A 9 -6.30 6.15 15.70
CA LEU A 9 -4.95 5.94 15.19
C LEU A 9 -4.58 4.46 15.25
N LEU A 10 -4.82 3.81 16.38
CA LEU A 10 -4.52 2.39 16.57
C LEU A 10 -5.32 1.53 15.59
N ALA A 11 -6.63 1.74 15.48
CA ALA A 11 -7.49 1.01 14.55
C ALA A 11 -7.03 1.16 13.10
N GLY A 12 -6.76 2.39 12.67
CA GLY A 12 -6.26 2.67 11.32
C GLY A 12 -4.90 2.01 11.05
N VAL A 13 -3.97 2.05 12.02
CA VAL A 13 -2.66 1.41 11.91
C VAL A 13 -2.80 -0.11 11.83
N THR A 14 -3.61 -0.73 12.70
CA THR A 14 -3.87 -2.17 12.67
C THR A 14 -4.43 -2.58 11.31
N LEU A 15 -5.41 -1.85 10.78
CA LEU A 15 -5.98 -2.13 9.45
C LEU A 15 -4.98 -1.90 8.32
N ALA A 16 -4.06 -0.93 8.44
CA ALA A 16 -3.00 -0.70 7.45
C ALA A 16 -2.06 -1.92 7.28
N PHE A 17 -1.92 -2.75 8.31
CA PHE A 17 -1.18 -4.01 8.19
C PHE A 17 -2.00 -5.13 7.52
N HIS A 18 -3.31 -5.01 7.39
CA HIS A 18 -4.17 -6.01 6.73
C HIS A 18 -4.28 -5.77 5.21
N PHE A 19 -3.16 -5.52 4.54
CA PHE A 19 -3.13 -5.36 3.09
C PHE A 19 -3.13 -6.72 2.38
N ASN A 20 -3.66 -6.77 1.16
CA ASN A 20 -3.72 -7.99 0.36
C ASN A 20 -2.32 -8.42 -0.15
N PRO A 21 -1.75 -9.53 0.35
CA PRO A 21 -0.34 -9.86 0.12
C PRO A 21 -0.04 -10.25 -1.33
N VAL A 22 -1.01 -10.85 -2.03
CA VAL A 22 -0.85 -11.30 -3.42
C VAL A 22 -0.77 -10.10 -4.35
N THR A 23 -1.75 -9.20 -4.25
CA THR A 23 -1.80 -8.00 -5.09
C THR A 23 -0.64 -7.05 -4.78
N ALA A 24 -0.29 -6.87 -3.51
CA ALA A 24 0.90 -6.13 -3.07
C ALA A 24 2.18 -6.67 -3.72
N THR A 25 2.41 -7.98 -3.64
CA THR A 25 3.62 -8.63 -4.19
C THR A 25 3.70 -8.50 -5.71
N VAL A 26 2.61 -8.79 -6.43
CA VAL A 26 2.56 -8.68 -7.90
C VAL A 26 2.76 -7.23 -8.34
N THR A 27 2.10 -6.29 -7.66
CA THR A 27 2.22 -4.86 -7.97
C THR A 27 3.64 -4.37 -7.74
N ALA A 28 4.24 -4.71 -6.61
CA ALA A 28 5.61 -4.31 -6.28
C ALA A 28 6.63 -4.89 -7.27
N LEU A 29 6.47 -6.16 -7.64
CA LEU A 29 7.28 -6.83 -8.66
C LEU A 29 7.22 -6.10 -10.00
N LEU A 30 6.00 -5.83 -10.50
CA LEU A 30 5.80 -5.16 -11.79
C LEU A 30 6.32 -3.71 -11.74
N ALA A 31 5.91 -2.94 -10.74
CA ALA A 31 6.27 -1.54 -10.60
C ALA A 31 7.81 -1.35 -10.48
N ALA A 32 8.47 -2.18 -9.67
CA ALA A 32 9.92 -2.11 -9.50
C ALA A 32 10.66 -2.60 -10.74
N GLY A 33 10.22 -3.71 -11.36
CA GLY A 33 10.82 -4.23 -12.59
C GLY A 33 10.75 -3.22 -13.74
N LEU A 34 9.59 -2.60 -13.93
CA LEU A 34 9.38 -1.56 -14.95
C LEU A 34 10.24 -0.32 -14.70
N SER A 35 10.54 0.01 -13.44
CA SER A 35 11.39 1.15 -13.10
C SER A 35 12.85 0.99 -13.55
N GLY A 36 13.33 -0.26 -13.64
CA GLY A 36 14.70 -0.61 -14.02
C GLY A 36 14.95 -0.67 -15.53
N GLY A 37 13.90 -0.57 -16.36
CA GLY A 37 13.99 -0.58 -17.81
C GLY A 37 14.62 0.68 -18.40
N LYS A 38 15.31 0.54 -19.54
CA LYS A 38 15.80 1.67 -20.35
C LYS A 38 14.65 2.17 -21.24
N ARG A 39 14.12 3.38 -20.96
CA ARG A 39 13.06 4.16 -21.69
C ARG A 39 11.63 3.90 -21.17
N PRO A 40 10.80 4.93 -20.89
CA PRO A 40 10.67 6.27 -21.51
C PRO A 40 11.20 7.46 -20.66
N ALA A 41 10.88 8.70 -21.04
CA ALA A 41 11.20 9.93 -20.30
C ALA A 41 10.85 9.80 -18.80
N ALA A 42 11.70 10.33 -17.92
CA ALA A 42 11.65 10.08 -16.48
C ALA A 42 10.26 10.29 -15.87
N VAL A 43 9.55 11.35 -16.30
CA VAL A 43 8.19 11.69 -15.84
C VAL A 43 7.16 10.64 -16.28
N ALA A 44 7.14 10.26 -17.55
CA ALA A 44 6.21 9.26 -18.06
C ALA A 44 6.37 7.91 -17.34
N ARG A 45 7.63 7.53 -17.03
CA ARG A 45 7.90 6.33 -16.23
C ARG A 45 7.38 6.43 -14.81
N MET A 46 7.57 7.58 -14.15
CA MET A 46 7.05 7.81 -12.80
C MET A 46 5.52 7.73 -12.78
N LEU A 47 4.84 8.34 -13.74
CA LEU A 47 3.39 8.26 -13.87
C LEU A 47 2.91 6.83 -14.12
N PHE A 48 3.61 6.07 -14.97
CA PHE A 48 3.27 4.68 -15.22
C PHE A 48 3.46 3.80 -13.98
N VAL A 49 4.57 3.96 -13.26
CA VAL A 49 4.83 3.26 -11.99
C VAL A 49 3.77 3.64 -10.95
N ALA A 50 3.44 4.92 -10.82
CA ALA A 50 2.38 5.37 -9.93
C ALA A 50 1.02 4.77 -10.30
N ALA A 51 0.69 4.72 -11.60
CA ALA A 51 -0.55 4.09 -12.08
C ALA A 51 -0.59 2.60 -11.73
N VAL A 52 0.52 1.86 -11.92
CA VAL A 52 0.59 0.44 -11.52
C VAL A 52 0.37 0.27 -10.02
N ILE A 53 1.00 1.11 -9.18
CA ILE A 53 0.83 1.06 -7.72
C ILE A 53 -0.62 1.37 -7.32
N VAL A 54 -1.20 2.43 -7.87
CA VAL A 54 -2.58 2.85 -7.54
C VAL A 54 -3.58 1.79 -8.01
N THR A 55 -3.44 1.26 -9.22
CA THR A 55 -4.31 0.20 -9.73
C THR A 55 -4.17 -1.07 -8.90
N GLY A 56 -2.94 -1.46 -8.56
CA GLY A 56 -2.68 -2.62 -7.71
C GLY A 56 -3.31 -2.48 -6.34
N TRP A 57 -3.15 -1.32 -5.70
CA TRP A 57 -3.78 -1.00 -4.43
C TRP A 57 -5.31 -1.01 -4.54
N LEU A 58 -5.90 -0.41 -5.59
CA LEU A 58 -7.34 -0.42 -5.81
C LEU A 58 -7.90 -1.84 -5.93
N ILE A 59 -7.24 -2.71 -6.69
CA ILE A 59 -7.64 -4.11 -6.87
C ILE A 59 -7.53 -4.89 -5.57
N GLY A 60 -6.49 -4.65 -4.77
CA GLY A 60 -6.24 -5.37 -3.52
C GLY A 60 -7.14 -4.91 -2.37
N ASP A 61 -6.97 -3.64 -1.96
CA ASP A 61 -7.50 -3.11 -0.70
C ASP A 61 -8.32 -1.83 -0.89
N GLY A 62 -8.02 -1.05 -1.93
CA GLY A 62 -8.58 0.28 -2.12
C GLY A 62 -10.09 0.28 -2.32
N VAL A 63 -10.66 -0.73 -3.00
CA VAL A 63 -12.12 -0.90 -3.07
C VAL A 63 -12.71 -1.13 -1.69
N ALA A 64 -12.09 -1.94 -0.83
CA ALA A 64 -12.59 -2.17 0.53
C ALA A 64 -12.58 -0.88 1.36
N VAL A 65 -11.48 -0.11 1.30
CA VAL A 65 -11.36 1.18 1.98
C VAL A 65 -12.42 2.17 1.49
N LEU A 66 -12.64 2.25 0.17
CA LEU A 66 -13.63 3.15 -0.42
C LEU A 66 -15.06 2.76 -0.08
N THR A 67 -15.37 1.46 -0.09
CA THR A 67 -16.67 0.95 0.34
C THR A 67 -16.91 1.26 1.82
N SER A 68 -15.92 1.01 2.69
CA SER A 68 -16.03 1.36 4.12
C SER A 68 -16.17 2.87 4.35
N ALA A 69 -15.54 3.71 3.53
CA ALA A 69 -15.72 5.16 3.60
C ALA A 69 -17.10 5.61 3.14
N TYR A 70 -17.65 4.98 2.10
CA TYR A 70 -19.02 5.22 1.65
C TYR A 70 -20.04 4.79 2.71
N ASP A 71 -19.84 3.60 3.27
CA ASP A 71 -20.64 3.02 4.34
C ASP A 71 -20.67 3.90 5.60
N ALA A 72 -19.51 4.46 5.99
CA ALA A 72 -19.39 5.41 7.09
C ALA A 72 -20.16 6.72 6.80
N TYR A 73 -20.25 7.13 5.54
CA TYR A 73 -20.98 8.33 5.14
C TYR A 73 -22.51 8.11 5.13
N THR A 74 -22.99 6.95 4.69
CA THR A 74 -24.42 6.66 4.55
C THR A 74 -25.13 6.24 5.84
N SER A 75 -24.43 6.24 6.99
CA SER A 75 -24.98 6.10 8.35
C SER A 75 -25.53 4.73 8.77
N ASP A 76 -25.46 3.69 7.94
CA ASP A 76 -26.14 2.40 8.17
C ASP A 76 -25.20 1.18 8.32
N ALA A 77 -23.90 1.42 8.54
CA ALA A 77 -22.88 0.38 8.50
C ALA A 77 -22.19 0.10 9.84
N ALA A 78 -21.61 -1.11 9.92
CA ALA A 78 -20.76 -1.54 11.02
C ALA A 78 -19.53 -0.61 11.14
N ARG A 79 -19.51 0.21 12.20
CA ARG A 79 -18.38 1.10 12.50
C ARG A 79 -17.12 0.29 12.80
N ILE A 80 -16.00 0.69 12.21
CA ILE A 80 -14.67 0.10 12.48
C ILE A 80 -14.31 0.30 13.95
N VAL A 81 -14.57 1.50 14.49
CA VAL A 81 -14.36 1.77 15.90
C VAL A 81 -15.68 2.12 16.60
N PRO A 82 -16.28 1.15 17.32
CA PRO A 82 -17.56 1.34 18.00
C PRO A 82 -17.53 2.51 19.00
N ALA A 83 -18.66 3.21 19.15
CA ALA A 83 -18.87 4.29 20.11
C ALA A 83 -18.04 5.58 19.93
N LEU A 84 -17.31 5.73 18.82
CA LEU A 84 -16.59 6.97 18.49
C LEU A 84 -17.39 7.92 17.58
N PRO A 85 -17.07 9.23 17.60
CA PRO A 85 -17.64 10.20 16.67
C PRO A 85 -17.22 9.95 15.22
N ASP A 86 -18.02 10.41 14.26
CA ASP A 86 -17.82 10.12 12.84
C ASP A 86 -16.47 10.65 12.28
N TRP A 87 -15.96 11.78 12.77
CA TRP A 87 -14.64 12.29 12.37
C TRP A 87 -13.50 11.31 12.68
N ALA A 88 -13.66 10.50 13.74
CA ALA A 88 -12.66 9.56 14.21
C ALA A 88 -12.62 8.30 13.33
N GLU A 89 -13.75 7.95 12.72
CA GLU A 89 -13.87 6.88 11.73
C GLU A 89 -13.14 7.27 10.43
N TYR A 90 -13.38 8.48 9.92
CA TYR A 90 -12.66 8.98 8.73
C TYR A 90 -11.15 9.05 8.94
N LEU A 91 -10.70 9.37 10.15
CA LEU A 91 -9.28 9.34 10.49
C LEU A 91 -8.72 7.91 10.40
N ALA A 92 -9.41 6.92 10.98
CA ALA A 92 -9.00 5.52 10.90
C ALA A 92 -8.97 5.02 9.45
N LEU A 93 -9.98 5.35 8.64
CA LEU A 93 -10.06 5.02 7.21
C LEU A 93 -8.94 5.66 6.40
N ALA A 94 -8.61 6.93 6.66
CA ALA A 94 -7.51 7.61 5.98
C ALA A 94 -6.16 6.96 6.30
N ILE A 95 -5.94 6.58 7.55
CA ILE A 95 -4.73 5.87 7.98
C ILE A 95 -4.67 4.47 7.38
N TRP A 96 -5.79 3.75 7.36
CA TRP A 96 -5.86 2.42 6.74
C TRP A 96 -5.54 2.51 5.25
N GLY A 97 -6.19 3.40 4.50
CA GLY A 97 -5.98 3.55 3.07
C GLY A 97 -4.56 3.98 2.70
N LEU A 98 -4.06 5.05 3.31
CA LEU A 98 -2.73 5.58 3.01
C LEU A 98 -1.62 4.69 3.58
N GLY A 99 -1.81 4.18 4.80
CA GLY A 99 -0.88 3.28 5.47
C GLY A 99 -0.75 1.95 4.74
N GLY A 100 -1.87 1.32 4.38
CA GLY A 100 -1.87 0.07 3.62
C GLY A 100 -1.24 0.21 2.25
N MET A 101 -1.54 1.31 1.53
CA MET A 101 -0.89 1.64 0.26
C MET A 101 0.64 1.81 0.43
N ALA A 102 1.06 2.56 1.46
CA ALA A 102 2.46 2.83 1.71
C ALA A 102 3.24 1.56 2.09
N ILE A 103 2.71 0.77 3.03
CA ILE A 103 3.34 -0.43 3.57
C ILE A 103 3.33 -1.56 2.55
N GLY A 104 2.16 -1.89 2.00
CA GLY A 104 2.00 -3.05 1.11
C GLY A 104 2.60 -2.84 -0.28
N TYR A 105 2.51 -1.63 -0.83
CA TYR A 105 2.76 -1.41 -2.26
C TYR A 105 3.94 -0.49 -2.51
N LEU A 106 3.97 0.68 -1.88
CA LEU A 106 4.98 1.71 -2.17
C LEU A 106 6.37 1.33 -1.62
N LEU A 107 6.46 0.92 -0.36
CA LEU A 107 7.74 0.59 0.30
C LEU A 107 8.48 -0.56 -0.39
N PRO A 108 7.85 -1.72 -0.68
CA PRO A 108 8.49 -2.79 -1.44
C PRO A 108 8.95 -2.35 -2.82
N THR A 109 8.11 -1.58 -3.53
CA THR A 109 8.46 -1.04 -4.85
C THR A 109 9.70 -0.16 -4.75
N TRP A 110 9.73 0.76 -3.78
CA TRP A 110 10.85 1.67 -3.56
C TRP A 110 12.15 0.92 -3.24
N ALA A 111 12.08 -0.09 -2.36
CA ALA A 111 13.23 -0.94 -2.03
C ALA A 111 13.78 -1.64 -3.29
N GLY A 112 12.91 -2.20 -4.12
CA GLY A 112 13.29 -2.80 -5.40
C GLY A 112 13.94 -1.79 -6.35
N VAL A 113 13.32 -0.63 -6.57
CA VAL A 113 13.86 0.43 -7.43
C VAL A 113 15.24 0.87 -6.96
N PHE A 114 15.41 1.07 -5.64
CA PHE A 114 16.66 1.50 -5.04
C PHE A 114 17.78 0.49 -5.30
N VAL A 115 17.54 -0.79 -5.08
CA VAL A 115 18.54 -1.84 -5.33
C VAL A 115 18.80 -2.00 -6.83
N GLY A 116 17.77 -2.00 -7.68
CA GLY A 116 17.93 -2.16 -9.12
C GLY A 116 18.79 -1.07 -9.77
N ARG A 117 18.74 0.17 -9.25
CA ARG A 117 19.60 1.27 -9.71
C ARG A 117 21.09 1.05 -9.43
N ARG A 118 21.44 0.19 -8.48
CA ARG A 118 22.83 -0.14 -8.13
C ARG A 118 23.42 -1.24 -9.01
N VAL A 119 22.59 -1.96 -9.77
CA VAL A 119 23.03 -3.07 -10.62
C VAL A 119 23.36 -2.56 -12.02
N THR A 120 24.64 -2.62 -12.38
CA THR A 120 25.20 -2.03 -13.61
C THR A 120 25.18 -2.96 -14.83
N HIS A 121 24.94 -4.26 -14.65
CA HIS A 121 25.11 -5.30 -15.68
C HIS A 121 23.86 -5.56 -16.56
N GLY A 122 22.96 -4.58 -16.71
CA GLY A 122 21.74 -4.73 -17.52
C GLY A 122 20.63 -5.59 -16.89
N THR A 123 20.90 -6.21 -15.75
CA THR A 123 19.96 -7.03 -14.95
C THR A 123 19.26 -6.25 -13.84
N GLY A 124 19.40 -4.92 -13.82
CA GLY A 124 18.83 -4.06 -12.77
C GLY A 124 17.32 -4.18 -12.62
N TRP A 125 16.59 -4.37 -13.72
CA TRP A 125 15.14 -4.60 -13.70
C TRP A 125 14.76 -5.91 -12.99
N ALA A 126 15.49 -7.00 -13.24
CA ALA A 126 15.23 -8.29 -12.61
C ALA A 126 15.56 -8.23 -11.10
N SER A 127 16.69 -7.60 -10.74
CA SER A 127 17.03 -7.41 -9.32
C SER A 127 16.02 -6.52 -8.59
N ALA A 128 15.49 -5.49 -9.26
CA ALA A 128 14.45 -4.63 -8.68
C ALA A 128 13.17 -5.40 -8.41
N ALA A 129 12.72 -6.19 -9.38
CA ALA A 129 11.54 -7.02 -9.28
C ALA A 129 11.67 -8.05 -8.14
N TRP A 130 12.82 -8.74 -8.05
CA TRP A 130 13.08 -9.72 -6.99
C TRP A 130 13.10 -9.09 -5.61
N VAL A 131 13.83 -7.98 -5.41
CA VAL A 131 13.89 -7.31 -4.11
C VAL A 131 12.52 -6.78 -3.70
N ALA A 132 11.76 -6.21 -4.63
CA ALA A 132 10.41 -5.74 -4.35
C ALA A 132 9.48 -6.88 -3.94
N ALA A 133 9.48 -7.99 -4.69
CA ALA A 133 8.66 -9.16 -4.38
C ALA A 133 9.04 -9.76 -3.02
N SER A 134 10.33 -9.98 -2.77
CA SER A 134 10.81 -10.49 -1.48
C SER A 134 10.46 -9.54 -0.31
N SER A 135 10.60 -8.23 -0.51
CA SER A 135 10.24 -7.24 0.52
C SER A 135 8.74 -7.26 0.81
N ALA A 136 7.90 -7.34 -0.23
CA ALA A 136 6.44 -7.45 -0.07
C ALA A 136 6.04 -8.73 0.67
N LEU A 137 6.66 -9.87 0.35
CA LEU A 137 6.43 -11.14 1.04
C LEU A 137 6.87 -11.07 2.52
N VAL A 138 8.03 -10.49 2.80
CA VAL A 138 8.52 -10.32 4.17
C VAL A 138 7.56 -9.42 4.97
N LEU A 139 7.15 -8.28 4.40
CA LEU A 139 6.16 -7.42 5.04
C LEU A 139 4.82 -8.12 5.25
N SER A 140 4.40 -8.97 4.31
CA SER A 140 3.17 -9.77 4.44
C SER A 140 3.25 -10.77 5.58
N MET A 141 4.42 -11.41 5.79
CA MET A 141 4.64 -12.32 6.91
C MET A 141 4.57 -11.58 8.25
N PHE A 142 5.20 -10.40 8.34
CA PHE A 142 5.12 -9.57 9.54
C PHE A 142 3.69 -9.08 9.79
N ALA A 143 3.01 -8.59 8.76
CA ALA A 143 1.62 -8.16 8.83
C ALA A 143 0.69 -9.25 9.35
N GLY A 144 0.86 -10.50 8.89
CA GLY A 144 0.06 -11.63 9.38
C GLY A 144 0.40 -12.09 10.80
N SER A 145 1.41 -11.51 11.45
CA SER A 145 1.81 -11.82 12.83
C SER A 145 1.37 -10.78 13.86
N VAL A 146 0.77 -9.67 13.41
CA VAL A 146 0.24 -8.57 14.23
C VAL A 146 -1.26 -8.71 14.35
#